data_AF-A0ABD5BD85-F1
#
_entry.id   AF-A0ABD5BD85-F1
#
_cell.length_a   1.000
_cell.length_b   1.000
_cell.length_c   1.000
_cell.angle_alpha   90.00
_cell.angle_beta   90.00
_cell.angle_gamma   90.00
#
_symmetry.space_group_name_H-M   'P 1'
#
loop_
_entity.id
_entity.type
_entity.pdbx_description
1 polymer ?
#
loop_
_entity_poly.entity_id
_entity_poly.type
_entity_poly.pdbx_seq_one_letter_code
_entity_poly.pdbx_strand_id
1 'polypeptide(L)'
;MQGCSTDNSKLFGRGIVLEVALGCPDTVPAESEWQSLIAGTSKGFDFSPNTVTSDADDTKGYVENLVTNSDFTLSFEGEVRKRDKLDQFGVATFVKYYNDEIQAGRQPTLWVREEYGPITFIGYMVITALSSDGGTNDIVTLSTEFKVADSDTIQVIDTPIDIPVTGITLTPTSGTVAAGATTTFNVVFAPANATDQSFTLVSSVPARATATANGLVVTVSAPSGATAGAANITVKTNDGAFTAVYAVTVTA
;
A
#
# COMPACT_ATOMS: atom_id res chain seq x y z
N MET A 1 -7.24 -23.04 -8.72
CA MET A 1 -7.29 -21.58 -8.57
C MET A 1 -7.86 -21.28 -7.19
N GLN A 2 -7.03 -21.37 -6.17
CA GLN A 2 -7.36 -21.01 -4.79
C GLN A 2 -6.64 -19.69 -4.56
N GLY A 3 -7.37 -18.59 -4.39
CA GLY A 3 -6.80 -17.23 -4.27
C GLY A 3 -7.16 -16.23 -5.38
N CYS A 4 -7.95 -16.61 -6.40
CA CYS A 4 -8.53 -15.63 -7.32
C CYS A 4 -9.81 -15.08 -6.70
N SER A 5 -9.86 -13.79 -6.39
CA SER A 5 -11.10 -13.09 -6.05
C SER A 5 -12.06 -13.20 -7.24
N THR A 6 -13.20 -13.86 -7.06
CA THR A 6 -14.27 -13.95 -8.07
C THR A 6 -15.29 -12.83 -7.93
N ASP A 7 -14.95 -11.78 -7.18
CA ASP A 7 -15.83 -10.64 -6.97
C ASP A 7 -15.89 -9.79 -8.25
N ASN A 8 -17.02 -9.87 -8.96
CA ASN A 8 -17.33 -9.07 -10.14
C ASN A 8 -18.24 -7.88 -9.80
N SER A 9 -18.27 -7.44 -8.54
CA SER A 9 -19.01 -6.26 -8.13
C SER A 9 -18.46 -5.00 -8.82
N LYS A 10 -19.30 -3.97 -8.92
CA LYS A 10 -18.93 -2.73 -9.60
C LYS A 10 -17.86 -1.99 -8.78
N LEU A 11 -16.76 -1.60 -9.44
CA LEU A 11 -15.77 -0.72 -8.86
C LEU A 11 -16.35 0.69 -8.67
N PHE A 12 -16.27 1.22 -7.45
CA PHE A 12 -16.63 2.59 -7.13
C PHE A 12 -15.35 3.43 -7.03
N GLY A 13 -15.38 4.68 -7.50
CA GLY A 13 -14.19 5.55 -7.51
C GLY A 13 -13.52 5.75 -6.14
N ARG A 14 -14.27 5.62 -5.03
CA ARG A 14 -13.69 5.64 -3.67
C ARG A 14 -12.70 4.50 -3.38
N GLY A 15 -12.78 3.41 -4.15
CA GLY A 15 -11.89 2.25 -4.06
C GLY A 15 -10.67 2.37 -4.97
N ILE A 16 -10.57 3.44 -5.75
CA ILE A 16 -9.38 3.78 -6.53
C ILE A 16 -8.55 4.75 -5.70
N VAL A 17 -7.31 4.36 -5.42
CA VAL A 17 -6.35 5.19 -4.69
C VAL A 17 -5.18 5.46 -5.61
N LEU A 18 -4.82 6.75 -5.72
CA LEU A 18 -3.56 7.15 -6.35
C LEU A 18 -2.56 7.42 -5.25
N GLU A 19 -1.42 6.77 -5.38
CA GLU A 19 -0.32 6.81 -4.43
C GLU A 19 0.93 7.35 -5.12
N VAL A 20 1.77 7.97 -4.30
CA VAL A 20 3.01 8.59 -4.74
C VAL A 20 4.15 8.18 -3.83
N ALA A 21 5.35 8.15 -4.39
CA ALA A 21 6.58 7.92 -3.65
C ALA A 21 7.71 8.74 -4.26
N LEU A 22 8.59 9.26 -3.40
CA LEU A 22 9.81 9.94 -3.85
C LEU A 22 10.88 8.88 -4.15
N GLY A 23 11.65 9.09 -5.20
CA GLY A 23 12.71 8.15 -5.59
C GLY A 23 13.36 8.52 -6.93
N CYS A 24 14.33 7.71 -7.33
CA CYS A 24 14.99 7.79 -8.62
C CYS A 24 14.28 6.90 -9.65
N PRO A 25 14.36 7.21 -10.96
CA PRO A 25 13.70 6.44 -12.02
C PRO A 25 14.21 4.99 -12.15
N ASP A 26 15.43 4.72 -11.70
CA ASP A 26 16.09 3.42 -11.83
C ASP A 26 15.68 2.40 -10.75
N THR A 27 15.00 2.86 -9.69
CA THR A 27 14.65 2.02 -8.54
C THR A 27 13.20 2.24 -8.16
N VAL A 28 12.38 1.20 -8.32
CA VAL A 28 10.98 1.20 -7.86
C VAL A 28 10.97 1.31 -6.32
N PRO A 29 10.18 2.23 -5.73
CA PRO A 29 10.07 2.39 -4.28
C PRO A 29 9.56 1.14 -3.57
N ALA A 30 10.03 0.92 -2.35
CA ALA A 30 9.55 -0.15 -1.50
C ALA A 30 8.09 0.09 -1.09
N GLU A 31 7.35 -0.98 -0.78
CA GLU A 31 5.91 -0.89 -0.45
C GLU A 31 5.60 0.12 0.67
N SER A 32 6.47 0.23 1.67
CA SER A 32 6.32 1.17 2.80
C SER A 32 6.54 2.64 2.46
N GLU A 33 7.10 2.94 1.28
CA GLU A 33 7.39 4.31 0.84
C GLU A 33 6.22 4.93 0.08
N TRP A 34 5.28 4.11 -0.38
CA TRP A 34 4.07 4.57 -1.05
C TRP A 34 3.11 5.19 -0.05
N GLN A 35 2.59 6.35 -0.42
CA GLN A 35 1.58 7.05 0.36
C GLN A 35 0.47 7.51 -0.57
N SER A 36 -0.79 7.36 -0.13
CA SER A 36 -1.90 8.00 -0.84
C SER A 36 -1.65 9.51 -0.95
N LEU A 37 -1.86 10.06 -2.15
CA LEU A 37 -1.49 11.45 -2.42
C LEU A 37 -2.22 12.40 -1.46
N ILE A 38 -3.55 12.45 -1.58
CA ILE A 38 -4.49 13.15 -0.69
C ILE A 38 -5.84 12.44 -0.75
N ALA A 39 -6.85 12.93 -0.01
CA ALA A 39 -8.22 12.42 -0.14
C ALA A 39 -8.79 12.72 -1.54
N GLY A 40 -8.86 11.69 -2.38
CA GLY A 40 -9.31 11.81 -3.76
C GLY A 40 -10.83 11.89 -3.91
N THR A 41 -11.26 12.74 -4.84
CA THR A 41 -12.66 12.85 -5.29
C THR A 41 -12.84 12.28 -6.70
N SER A 42 -11.86 12.53 -7.58
CA SER A 42 -11.87 12.10 -8.98
C SER A 42 -10.50 11.54 -9.36
N LYS A 43 -10.49 10.47 -10.17
CA LYS A 43 -9.30 9.82 -10.71
C LYS A 43 -9.58 9.46 -12.16
N GLY A 44 -8.61 9.67 -13.03
CA GLY A 44 -8.75 9.36 -14.44
C GLY A 44 -7.41 9.01 -15.04
N PHE A 45 -7.46 8.16 -16.05
CA PHE A 45 -6.32 7.91 -16.92
C PHE A 45 -6.74 8.10 -18.37
N ASP A 46 -5.80 8.51 -19.21
CA ASP A 46 -6.00 8.66 -20.65
C ASP A 46 -4.78 8.17 -21.42
N PHE A 47 -5.03 7.33 -22.41
CA PHE A 47 -4.06 6.98 -23.45
C PHE A 47 -4.41 7.77 -24.71
N SER A 48 -3.55 8.69 -25.08
CA SER A 48 -3.69 9.55 -26.25
C SER A 48 -2.68 9.14 -27.34
N PRO A 49 -3.02 8.16 -28.21
CA PRO A 49 -2.11 7.69 -29.25
C PRO A 49 -1.98 8.68 -30.39
N ASN A 50 -0.74 8.92 -30.84
CA ASN A 50 -0.48 9.61 -32.10
C ASN A 50 -0.44 8.58 -33.24
N THR A 51 -1.13 8.87 -34.34
CA THR A 51 -1.23 7.96 -35.49
C THR A 51 -0.71 8.59 -36.77
N VAL A 52 -0.16 7.75 -37.66
CA VAL A 52 0.15 8.10 -39.05
C VAL A 52 -0.61 7.18 -40.00
N THR A 53 -1.04 7.72 -41.14
CA THR A 53 -1.72 6.98 -42.21
C THR A 53 -0.73 6.62 -43.33
N SER A 54 -0.88 5.46 -43.93
CA SER A 54 -0.12 5.07 -45.12
C SER A 54 -0.98 5.18 -46.39
N ASP A 55 -0.52 5.96 -47.37
CA ASP A 55 -1.14 6.04 -48.71
C ASP A 55 -0.56 5.00 -49.69
N ALA A 56 0.39 4.18 -49.24
CA ALA A 56 1.08 3.17 -50.06
C ALA A 56 0.44 1.77 -49.97
N ASP A 57 -0.69 1.64 -49.27
CA ASP A 57 -1.39 0.38 -49.07
C ASP A 57 -2.30 0.06 -50.27
N ASP A 58 -2.12 -1.13 -50.86
CA ASP A 58 -2.84 -1.65 -52.02
C ASP A 58 -4.09 -2.48 -51.63
N THR A 59 -4.46 -2.47 -50.35
CA THR A 59 -5.64 -3.14 -49.83
C THR A 59 -6.94 -2.37 -50.10
N LYS A 60 -8.02 -3.07 -50.46
CA LYS A 60 -9.32 -2.43 -50.79
C LYS A 60 -10.10 -2.05 -49.53
N GLY A 61 -10.35 -0.75 -49.36
CA GLY A 61 -11.58 -0.22 -48.74
C GLY A 61 -11.44 0.64 -47.48
N TYR A 62 -10.30 0.62 -46.78
CA TYR A 62 -10.03 1.46 -45.60
C TYR A 62 -8.56 1.91 -45.55
N VAL A 63 -8.29 3.09 -44.96
CA VAL A 63 -6.93 3.59 -44.74
C VAL A 63 -6.38 2.98 -43.44
N GLU A 64 -5.19 2.40 -43.50
CA GLU A 64 -4.49 1.88 -42.32
C GLU A 64 -3.90 3.00 -41.47
N ASN A 65 -3.97 2.84 -40.14
CA ASN A 65 -3.38 3.75 -39.16
C ASN A 65 -2.34 2.99 -38.33
N LEU A 66 -1.15 3.57 -38.19
CA LEU A 66 -0.09 3.11 -37.30
C LEU A 66 0.03 4.04 -36.10
N VAL A 67 -0.10 3.50 -34.88
CA VAL A 67 0.24 4.24 -33.65
C VAL A 67 1.76 4.35 -33.56
N THR A 68 2.30 5.57 -33.50
CA THR A 68 3.74 5.81 -33.46
C THR A 68 4.26 5.97 -32.03
N ASN A 69 3.46 6.57 -31.16
CA ASN A 69 3.65 6.68 -29.73
C ASN A 69 2.28 7.00 -29.09
N SER A 70 2.24 7.04 -27.75
CA SER A 70 1.05 7.46 -27.02
C SER A 70 1.48 8.28 -25.83
N ASP A 71 0.80 9.40 -25.61
CA ASP A 71 0.84 10.06 -24.32
C ASP A 71 0.01 9.22 -23.33
N PHE A 72 0.50 9.14 -22.10
CA PHE A 72 -0.26 8.60 -20.98
C PHE A 72 -0.35 9.66 -19.90
N THR A 73 -1.59 9.95 -19.47
CA THR A 73 -1.88 10.96 -18.46
C THR A 73 -2.68 10.34 -17.32
N LEU A 74 -2.26 10.56 -16.08
CA LEU A 74 -3.10 10.37 -14.90
C LEU A 74 -3.59 11.73 -14.42
N SER A 75 -4.89 11.84 -14.15
CA SER A 75 -5.52 13.02 -13.60
C SER A 75 -6.12 12.73 -12.23
N PHE A 76 -5.95 13.68 -11.32
CA PHE A 76 -6.37 13.54 -9.94
C PHE A 76 -7.04 14.82 -9.46
N GLU A 77 -8.17 14.66 -8.80
CA GLU A 77 -8.75 15.70 -7.95
C GLU A 77 -8.91 15.18 -6.52
N GLY A 78 -8.74 16.08 -5.56
CA GLY A 78 -8.98 15.79 -4.16
C GLY A 78 -9.26 17.01 -3.30
N GLU A 79 -9.61 16.74 -2.05
CA GLU A 79 -9.97 17.77 -1.08
C GLU A 79 -8.77 18.22 -0.26
N VAL A 80 -8.67 19.53 -0.03
CA VAL A 80 -7.67 20.12 0.85
C VAL A 80 -8.22 20.19 2.27
N ARG A 81 -7.50 19.61 3.22
CA ARG A 81 -7.83 19.68 4.64
C ARG A 81 -6.97 20.71 5.36
N LYS A 82 -7.48 21.22 6.49
CA LYS A 82 -6.72 22.13 7.37
C LYS A 82 -5.42 21.51 7.89
N ARG A 83 -5.41 20.18 8.02
CA ARG A 83 -4.24 19.37 8.37
C ARG A 83 -4.32 18.10 7.54
N ASP A 84 -3.24 17.79 6.85
CA ASP A 84 -3.10 16.51 6.16
C ASP A 84 -3.17 15.38 7.19
N LYS A 85 -3.69 14.22 6.76
CA LYS A 85 -3.63 13.03 7.61
C LYS A 85 -2.19 12.51 7.63
N LEU A 86 -1.81 11.84 8.72
CA LEU A 86 -0.43 11.37 8.94
C LEU A 86 -0.02 10.22 8.02
N ASP A 87 -0.98 9.53 7.41
CA ASP A 87 -0.82 8.38 6.52
C ASP A 87 -0.85 8.76 5.03
N GLN A 88 -0.81 10.05 4.70
CA GLN A 88 -0.85 10.55 3.33
C GLN A 88 0.41 11.33 3.00
N PHE A 89 0.74 11.42 1.71
CA PHE A 89 1.79 12.32 1.24
C PHE A 89 1.44 13.77 1.61
N GLY A 90 0.17 14.12 1.41
CA GLY A 90 -0.43 15.36 1.92
C GLY A 90 -0.26 16.54 0.97
N VAL A 91 -1.23 17.48 1.03
CA VAL A 91 -1.24 18.69 0.20
C VAL A 91 -0.01 19.53 0.47
N ALA A 92 0.34 19.73 1.75
CA ALA A 92 1.42 20.62 2.12
C ALA A 92 2.78 20.13 1.62
N THR A 93 3.04 18.83 1.72
CA THR A 93 4.27 18.21 1.22
C THR A 93 4.32 18.28 -0.30
N PHE A 94 3.22 17.92 -0.97
CA PHE A 94 3.13 17.89 -2.43
C PHE A 94 3.39 19.24 -3.08
N VAL A 95 2.71 20.30 -2.60
CA VAL A 95 2.88 21.65 -3.16
C VAL A 95 4.28 22.20 -2.90
N LYS A 96 4.86 21.94 -1.72
CA LYS A 96 6.24 22.36 -1.41
C LYS A 96 7.25 21.63 -2.27
N TYR A 97 7.13 20.31 -2.38
CA TYR A 97 7.98 19.49 -3.24
C TYR A 97 7.98 20.01 -4.68
N TYR A 98 6.81 20.26 -5.26
CA TYR A 98 6.69 20.83 -6.61
C TYR A 98 7.45 22.16 -6.71
N ASN A 99 7.19 23.11 -5.79
CA ASN A 99 7.87 24.40 -5.80
C ASN A 99 9.39 24.26 -5.66
N ASP A 100 9.87 23.39 -4.78
CA ASP A 100 11.30 23.23 -4.49
C ASP A 100 12.05 22.64 -5.69
N GLU A 101 11.45 21.70 -6.42
CA GLU A 101 12.01 21.17 -7.68
C GLU A 101 12.10 22.27 -8.75
N ILE A 102 11.04 23.09 -8.91
CA ILE A 102 11.04 24.20 -9.87
C ILE A 102 12.06 25.27 -9.51
N GLN A 103 12.16 25.68 -8.23
CA GLN A 103 13.16 26.65 -7.76
C GLN A 103 14.59 26.14 -7.97
N ALA A 104 14.78 24.83 -7.92
CA ALA A 104 16.06 24.20 -8.20
C ALA A 104 16.33 23.93 -9.69
N GLY A 105 15.42 24.30 -10.59
CA GLY A 105 15.53 24.08 -12.03
C GLY A 105 15.45 22.62 -12.46
N ARG A 106 14.82 21.77 -11.64
CA ARG A 106 14.61 20.34 -11.89
C ARG A 106 13.18 20.05 -12.31
N GLN A 107 12.97 18.90 -12.94
CA GLN A 107 11.62 18.41 -13.23
C GLN A 107 10.99 17.88 -11.94
N PRO A 108 9.71 18.21 -11.64
CA PRO A 108 9.02 17.70 -10.47
C PRO A 108 8.58 16.24 -10.71
N THR A 109 9.54 15.33 -10.71
CA THR A 109 9.36 13.91 -11.05
C THR A 109 9.36 12.98 -9.84
N LEU A 110 8.40 12.06 -9.82
CA LEU A 110 8.19 11.13 -8.74
C LEU A 110 7.56 9.83 -9.25
N TRP A 111 7.59 8.80 -8.43
CA TRP A 111 6.84 7.58 -8.70
C TRP A 111 5.36 7.80 -8.39
N VAL A 112 4.51 7.35 -9.31
CA VAL A 112 3.06 7.40 -9.18
C VAL A 112 2.52 6.01 -9.49
N ARG A 113 1.56 5.55 -8.69
CA ARG A 113 0.77 4.36 -9.00
C ARG A 113 -0.71 4.58 -8.74
N GLU A 114 -1.55 3.95 -9.54
CA GLU A 114 -3.00 4.01 -9.42
C GLU A 114 -3.61 2.63 -9.68
N GLU A 115 -4.32 2.11 -8.69
CA GLU A 115 -5.07 0.85 -8.82
C GLU A 115 -6.42 1.11 -9.50
N TYR A 116 -6.63 0.47 -10.65
CA TYR A 116 -7.85 0.56 -11.42
C TYR A 116 -8.46 -0.84 -11.59
N GLY A 117 -9.06 -1.35 -10.51
CA GLY A 117 -9.67 -2.67 -10.49
C GLY A 117 -8.60 -3.77 -10.63
N PRO A 118 -8.61 -4.59 -11.70
CA PRO A 118 -7.67 -5.70 -11.85
C PRO A 118 -6.25 -5.27 -12.26
N ILE A 119 -6.04 -3.99 -12.60
CA ILE A 119 -4.74 -3.49 -13.03
C ILE A 119 -4.25 -2.35 -12.15
N THR A 120 -2.93 -2.25 -12.01
CA THR A 120 -2.24 -1.11 -11.42
C THR A 120 -1.42 -0.42 -12.51
N PHE A 121 -1.64 0.86 -12.69
CA PHE A 121 -0.71 1.73 -13.43
C PHE A 121 0.43 2.10 -12.49
N ILE A 122 1.67 1.95 -12.90
CA ILE A 122 2.84 2.39 -12.14
C ILE A 122 3.88 2.98 -13.08
N GLY A 123 4.48 4.10 -12.71
CA GLY A 123 5.56 4.69 -13.50
C GLY A 123 6.24 5.85 -12.82
N TYR A 124 7.42 6.21 -13.33
CA TYR A 124 8.09 7.44 -12.99
C TYR A 124 7.51 8.58 -13.83
N MET A 125 6.82 9.51 -13.17
CA MET A 125 5.99 10.53 -13.80
C MET A 125 6.45 11.93 -13.42
N VAL A 126 6.08 12.91 -14.25
CA VAL A 126 6.29 14.34 -14.03
C VAL A 126 4.94 15.00 -13.75
N ILE A 127 4.90 15.90 -12.76
CA ILE A 127 3.74 16.73 -12.48
C ILE A 127 3.65 17.81 -13.56
N THR A 128 2.62 17.74 -14.41
CA THR A 128 2.43 18.69 -15.53
C THR A 128 1.38 19.76 -15.26
N ALA A 129 0.51 19.52 -14.28
CA ALA A 129 -0.44 20.51 -13.79
C ALA A 129 -0.60 20.38 -12.27
N LEU A 130 -0.68 21.52 -11.59
CA LEU A 130 -0.99 21.60 -10.17
C LEU A 130 -1.77 22.88 -9.91
N SER A 131 -3.03 22.76 -9.50
CA SER A 131 -3.91 23.89 -9.24
C SER A 131 -4.80 23.63 -8.03
N SER A 132 -5.39 24.69 -7.49
CA SER A 132 -6.33 24.61 -6.39
C SER A 132 -7.41 25.66 -6.58
N ASP A 133 -8.65 25.30 -6.24
CA ASP A 133 -9.79 26.20 -6.25
C ASP A 133 -10.60 26.02 -4.96
N GLY A 134 -11.19 27.11 -4.48
CA GLY A 134 -11.93 27.11 -3.23
C GLY A 134 -12.80 28.35 -3.12
N GLY A 135 -14.02 28.25 -3.63
CA GLY A 135 -15.05 29.27 -3.45
C GLY A 135 -15.27 29.62 -1.99
N THR A 136 -15.78 30.83 -1.70
CA THR A 136 -15.92 31.36 -0.33
C THR A 136 -16.68 30.43 0.62
N ASN A 137 -17.62 29.62 0.11
CA ASN A 137 -18.44 28.70 0.90
C ASN A 137 -18.22 27.22 0.52
N ASP A 138 -17.25 26.93 -0.32
CA ASP A 138 -17.02 25.59 -0.87
C ASP A 138 -15.83 24.90 -0.19
N ILE A 139 -15.76 23.58 -0.36
CA ILE A 139 -14.58 22.81 0.04
C ILE A 139 -13.45 23.17 -0.93
N VAL A 140 -12.28 23.49 -0.39
CA VAL A 140 -11.08 23.74 -1.20
C VAL A 140 -10.64 22.42 -1.83
N THR A 141 -10.39 22.46 -3.13
CA THR A 141 -9.95 21.32 -3.94
C THR A 141 -8.53 21.54 -4.44
N LEU A 142 -7.86 20.43 -4.78
CA LEU A 142 -6.59 20.41 -5.49
C LEU A 142 -6.75 19.50 -6.70
N SER A 143 -6.26 19.97 -7.85
CA SER A 143 -6.24 19.22 -9.11
C SER A 143 -4.80 19.10 -9.60
N THR A 144 -4.44 17.91 -10.09
CA THR A 144 -3.11 17.66 -10.63
C THR A 144 -3.15 16.66 -11.77
N GLU A 145 -2.19 16.80 -12.68
CA GLU A 145 -1.95 15.88 -13.79
C GLU A 145 -0.52 15.36 -13.74
N PHE A 146 -0.36 14.07 -14.05
CA PHE A 146 0.91 13.39 -14.18
C PHE A 146 1.05 12.86 -15.60
N LYS A 147 2.22 13.08 -16.21
CA LYS A 147 2.61 12.45 -17.48
C LYS A 147 3.87 11.61 -17.29
N VAL A 148 4.10 10.66 -18.17
CA VAL A 148 5.29 9.80 -18.11
C VAL A 148 6.56 10.65 -18.25
N ALA A 149 7.47 10.55 -17.28
CA ALA A 149 8.77 11.24 -17.31
C ALA A 149 9.85 10.37 -17.95
N ASP A 150 9.75 9.06 -17.76
CA ASP A 150 10.63 8.05 -18.35
C ASP A 150 9.79 6.91 -18.93
N SER A 151 9.84 6.74 -20.26
CA SER A 151 9.04 5.75 -20.99
C SER A 151 9.35 4.31 -20.62
N ASP A 152 10.54 4.02 -20.08
CA ASP A 152 10.92 2.65 -19.72
C ASP A 152 10.32 2.22 -18.37
N THR A 153 9.76 3.17 -17.62
CA THR A 153 9.22 2.93 -16.28
C THR A 153 7.71 2.70 -16.24
N ILE A 154 6.96 3.10 -17.27
CA ILE A 154 5.51 2.96 -17.28
C ILE A 154 5.10 1.51 -17.51
N GLN A 155 4.31 0.97 -16.58
CA GLN A 155 3.81 -0.39 -16.62
C GLN A 155 2.34 -0.44 -16.26
N VAL A 156 1.64 -1.40 -16.88
CA VAL A 156 0.30 -1.84 -16.48
C VAL A 156 0.46 -3.27 -15.99
N ILE A 157 0.38 -3.45 -14.69
CA ILE A 157 0.57 -4.75 -14.03
C ILE A 157 -0.74 -5.23 -13.41
N ASP A 158 -0.85 -6.52 -13.13
CA ASP A 158 -2.00 -7.05 -12.40
C ASP A 158 -1.98 -6.51 -10.95
N THR A 159 -3.13 -5.99 -10.49
CA THR A 159 -3.29 -5.58 -9.10
C THR A 159 -3.19 -6.82 -8.21
N PRO A 160 -2.32 -6.83 -7.18
CA PRO A 160 -2.26 -7.94 -6.23
C PRO A 160 -3.64 -8.19 -5.61
N ILE A 161 -4.05 -9.46 -5.57
CA ILE A 161 -5.32 -9.82 -4.92
C ILE A 161 -5.05 -9.91 -3.42
N ASP A 162 -5.68 -9.02 -2.65
CA ASP A 162 -5.68 -9.13 -1.19
C ASP A 162 -6.49 -10.34 -0.74
N ILE A 163 -5.81 -11.27 -0.08
CA ILE A 163 -6.40 -12.42 0.56
C ILE A 163 -6.55 -12.06 2.04
N PRO A 164 -7.77 -11.73 2.51
CA PRO A 164 -7.97 -11.27 3.87
C PRO A 164 -7.68 -12.38 4.86
N VAL A 165 -7.12 -12.00 6.02
CA VAL A 165 -7.08 -12.88 7.18
C VAL A 165 -8.52 -13.14 7.61
N THR A 166 -8.87 -14.42 7.77
CA THR A 166 -10.18 -14.88 8.28
C THR A 166 -10.08 -15.56 9.64
N GLY A 167 -8.85 -15.78 10.14
CA GLY A 167 -8.61 -16.38 11.44
C GLY A 167 -7.13 -16.47 11.79
N ILE A 168 -6.86 -16.63 13.08
CA ILE A 168 -5.53 -16.85 13.65
C ILE A 168 -5.60 -17.99 14.66
N THR A 169 -4.62 -18.89 14.61
CA THR A 169 -4.50 -20.02 15.54
C THR A 169 -3.07 -20.14 16.04
N LEU A 170 -2.90 -20.65 17.26
CA LEU A 170 -1.59 -20.82 17.89
C LEU A 170 -1.29 -22.30 18.10
N THR A 171 -0.06 -22.71 17.81
CA THR A 171 0.36 -24.10 18.02
C THR A 171 1.73 -24.15 18.70
N PRO A 172 1.82 -24.62 19.97
CA PRO A 172 0.72 -24.95 20.88
C PRO A 172 -0.04 -23.70 21.39
N THR A 173 -1.20 -23.89 22.03
CA THR A 173 -2.00 -22.79 22.64
C THR A 173 -1.63 -22.50 24.10
N SER A 174 -0.83 -23.37 24.72
CA SER A 174 -0.30 -23.17 26.06
C SER A 174 1.05 -23.85 26.22
N GLY A 175 1.77 -23.45 27.26
CA GLY A 175 3.00 -24.12 27.65
C GLY A 175 3.52 -23.69 29.01
N THR A 176 4.53 -24.41 29.46
CA THR A 176 5.18 -24.19 30.74
C THR A 176 6.63 -23.80 30.49
N VAL A 177 7.14 -22.85 31.28
CA VAL A 177 8.52 -22.37 31.19
C VAL A 177 9.09 -22.19 32.60
N ALA A 178 10.33 -22.63 32.83
CA ALA A 178 11.03 -22.38 34.08
C ALA A 178 11.59 -20.94 34.09
N ALA A 179 11.80 -20.36 35.27
CA ALA A 179 12.47 -19.07 35.39
C ALA A 179 13.86 -19.13 34.69
N GLY A 180 14.14 -18.14 33.82
CA GLY A 180 15.37 -18.09 33.03
C GLY A 180 15.37 -18.95 31.76
N ALA A 181 14.28 -19.68 31.48
CA ALA A 181 14.13 -20.50 30.28
C ALA A 181 13.22 -19.84 29.23
N THR A 182 13.12 -20.49 28.08
CA THR A 182 12.26 -20.07 26.97
C THR A 182 11.36 -21.21 26.51
N THR A 183 10.24 -20.85 25.89
CA THR A 183 9.36 -21.77 25.15
C THR A 183 8.92 -21.10 23.86
N THR A 184 8.44 -21.87 22.89
CA THR A 184 8.04 -21.33 21.58
C THR A 184 6.66 -21.80 21.18
N PHE A 185 5.96 -20.97 20.43
CA PHE A 185 4.74 -21.36 19.73
C PHE A 185 4.70 -20.70 18.34
N ASN A 186 3.96 -21.31 17.43
CA ASN A 186 3.79 -20.81 16.08
C ASN A 186 2.45 -20.09 15.95
N VAL A 187 2.46 -18.99 15.20
CA VAL A 187 1.26 -18.28 14.75
C VAL A 187 0.89 -18.80 13.36
N VAL A 188 -0.35 -19.23 13.18
CA VAL A 188 -0.86 -19.74 11.91
C VAL A 188 -2.08 -18.92 11.48
N PHE A 189 -1.98 -18.31 10.31
CA PHE A 189 -3.04 -17.52 9.68
C PHE A 189 -3.92 -18.41 8.80
N ALA A 190 -5.22 -18.08 8.77
CA ALA A 190 -6.18 -18.71 7.88
C ALA A 190 -6.79 -17.65 6.94
N PRO A 191 -6.72 -17.82 5.61
CA PRO A 191 -5.97 -18.86 4.91
C PRO A 191 -4.45 -18.68 5.07
N ALA A 192 -3.68 -19.75 4.85
CA ALA A 192 -2.22 -19.74 5.04
C ALA A 192 -1.46 -18.82 4.07
N ASN A 193 -2.13 -18.37 3.01
CA ASN A 193 -1.64 -17.41 2.03
C ASN A 193 -2.35 -16.05 2.16
N ALA A 194 -2.88 -15.70 3.34
CA ALA A 194 -3.36 -14.35 3.60
C ALA A 194 -2.24 -13.33 3.31
N THR A 195 -2.60 -12.18 2.72
CA THR A 195 -1.64 -11.18 2.23
C THR A 195 -0.88 -10.52 3.39
N ASP A 196 -1.59 -10.08 4.44
CA ASP A 196 -0.99 -9.55 5.66
C ASP A 196 -0.93 -10.64 6.75
N GLN A 197 0.29 -11.11 7.05
CA GLN A 197 0.56 -12.06 8.14
C GLN A 197 1.32 -11.42 9.30
N SER A 198 1.26 -10.09 9.40
CA SER A 198 1.84 -9.36 10.52
C SER A 198 0.92 -9.39 11.74
N PHE A 199 1.52 -9.36 12.91
CA PHE A 199 0.81 -9.39 14.19
C PHE A 199 1.59 -8.66 15.27
N THR A 200 0.88 -8.30 16.33
CA THR A 200 1.43 -7.69 17.53
C THR A 200 1.31 -8.65 18.71
N LEU A 201 2.24 -8.51 19.67
CA LEU A 201 2.31 -9.32 20.87
C LEU A 201 2.18 -8.44 22.10
N VAL A 202 1.34 -8.86 23.05
CA VAL A 202 1.18 -8.20 24.33
C VAL A 202 1.20 -9.24 25.44
N SER A 203 2.09 -9.06 26.43
CA SER A 203 2.08 -9.88 27.64
C SER A 203 1.17 -9.26 28.71
N SER A 204 0.36 -10.09 29.35
CA SER A 204 -0.45 -9.67 30.50
C SER A 204 0.40 -9.38 31.74
N VAL A 205 1.56 -10.05 31.88
CA VAL A 205 2.48 -9.87 33.01
C VAL A 205 3.94 -9.93 32.51
N PRO A 206 4.48 -8.81 31.97
CA PRO A 206 5.84 -8.76 31.44
C PRO A 206 6.94 -9.17 32.42
N ALA A 207 6.73 -8.95 33.74
CA ALA A 207 7.66 -9.39 34.78
C ALA A 207 7.78 -10.91 34.94
N ARG A 208 6.81 -11.68 34.40
CA ARG A 208 6.81 -13.15 34.41
C ARG A 208 7.20 -13.73 33.07
N ALA A 209 6.61 -13.20 32.00
CA ALA A 209 6.85 -13.68 30.65
C ALA A 209 6.82 -12.52 29.65
N THR A 210 7.83 -12.43 28.81
CA THR A 210 7.86 -11.56 27.63
C THR A 210 7.85 -12.41 26.37
N ALA A 211 7.52 -11.82 25.22
CA ALA A 211 7.50 -12.54 23.96
C ALA A 211 8.12 -11.70 22.85
N THR A 212 8.85 -12.36 21.96
CA THR A 212 9.42 -11.77 20.74
C THR A 212 9.14 -12.70 19.56
N ALA A 213 8.90 -12.11 18.39
CA ALA A 213 8.63 -12.87 17.17
C ALA A 213 9.87 -12.89 16.26
N ASN A 214 10.10 -14.02 15.60
CA ASN A 214 10.96 -14.13 14.44
C ASN A 214 10.16 -14.83 13.33
N GLY A 215 9.71 -14.04 12.34
CA GLY A 215 8.67 -14.48 11.42
C GLY A 215 7.40 -14.89 12.17
N LEU A 216 6.88 -16.08 11.86
CA LEU A 216 5.67 -16.64 12.50
C LEU A 216 5.95 -17.41 13.79
N VAL A 217 7.22 -17.54 14.21
CA VAL A 217 7.60 -18.23 15.44
C VAL A 217 7.74 -17.21 16.56
N VAL A 218 7.02 -17.43 17.66
CA VAL A 218 7.08 -16.59 18.85
C VAL A 218 7.86 -17.30 19.94
N THR A 219 8.89 -16.63 20.45
CA THR A 219 9.65 -17.08 21.61
C THR A 219 9.14 -16.35 22.85
N VAL A 220 8.64 -17.13 23.80
CA VAL A 220 8.29 -16.65 25.14
C VAL A 220 9.49 -16.85 26.06
N SER A 221 9.89 -15.79 26.74
CA SER A 221 11.02 -15.80 27.67
C SER A 221 10.55 -15.47 29.09
N ALA A 222 10.91 -16.32 30.05
CA ALA A 222 10.71 -16.02 31.46
C ALA A 222 12.02 -15.47 32.04
N PRO A 223 12.03 -14.25 32.61
CA PRO A 223 13.22 -13.73 33.30
C PRO A 223 13.72 -14.70 34.38
N SER A 224 15.03 -14.70 34.65
CA SER A 224 15.63 -15.58 35.67
C SER A 224 15.12 -15.34 37.09
N GLY A 225 14.61 -14.15 37.38
CA GLY A 225 13.94 -13.80 38.64
C GLY A 225 12.41 -13.87 38.57
N ALA A 226 11.83 -14.51 37.55
CA ALA A 226 10.38 -14.58 37.40
C ALA A 226 9.74 -15.37 38.56
N THR A 227 8.63 -14.85 39.07
CA THR A 227 7.83 -15.57 40.07
C THR A 227 6.97 -16.65 39.40
N ALA A 228 6.78 -17.79 40.06
CA ALA A 228 5.91 -18.86 39.56
C ALA A 228 4.44 -18.42 39.50
N GLY A 229 3.75 -18.75 38.41
CA GLY A 229 2.35 -18.38 38.18
C GLY A 229 1.99 -18.21 36.70
N ALA A 230 0.72 -17.90 36.43
CA ALA A 230 0.20 -17.77 35.07
C ALA A 230 0.48 -16.39 34.45
N ALA A 231 0.75 -16.38 33.15
CA ALA A 231 0.80 -15.20 32.29
C ALA A 231 0.17 -15.54 30.94
N ASN A 232 -0.35 -14.55 30.22
CA ASN A 232 -0.93 -14.73 28.90
C ASN A 232 -0.17 -13.88 27.90
N ILE A 233 0.15 -14.45 26.74
CA ILE A 233 0.65 -13.72 25.59
C ILE A 233 -0.49 -13.61 24.58
N THR A 234 -0.96 -12.39 24.37
CA THR A 234 -2.01 -12.08 23.40
C THR A 234 -1.37 -11.78 22.05
N VAL A 235 -1.78 -12.53 21.03
CA VAL A 235 -1.42 -12.31 19.62
C VAL A 235 -2.60 -11.64 18.94
N LYS A 236 -2.38 -10.48 18.33
CA LYS A 236 -3.41 -9.72 17.62
C LYS A 236 -2.96 -9.46 16.20
N THR A 237 -3.84 -9.69 15.22
CA THR A 237 -3.61 -9.26 13.83
C THR A 237 -3.43 -7.75 13.77
N ASN A 238 -2.71 -7.25 12.76
CA ASN A 238 -2.38 -5.84 12.66
C ASN A 238 -3.62 -4.93 12.51
N ASP A 239 -4.61 -5.39 11.73
CA ASP A 239 -5.94 -4.77 11.61
C ASP A 239 -6.77 -4.85 12.91
N GLY A 240 -6.35 -5.69 13.85
CA GLY A 240 -7.00 -5.94 15.11
C GLY A 240 -8.26 -6.81 15.07
N ALA A 241 -8.61 -7.38 13.92
CA ALA A 241 -9.84 -8.15 13.73
C ALA A 241 -9.81 -9.52 14.42
N PHE A 242 -8.64 -10.15 14.52
CA PHE A 242 -8.49 -11.48 15.14
C PHE A 242 -7.51 -11.45 16.30
N THR A 243 -7.79 -12.29 17.30
CA THR A 243 -6.97 -12.41 18.51
C THR A 243 -6.89 -13.86 18.95
N ALA A 244 -5.71 -14.30 19.34
CA ALA A 244 -5.51 -15.57 20.02
C ALA A 244 -4.61 -15.38 21.26
N VAL A 245 -4.77 -16.26 22.24
CA VAL A 245 -4.05 -16.17 23.52
C VAL A 245 -3.24 -17.45 23.73
N TYR A 246 -1.95 -17.28 23.99
CA TYR A 246 -1.07 -18.33 24.47
C TYR A 246 -0.99 -18.28 26.00
N ALA A 247 -1.44 -19.33 26.67
CA ALA A 247 -1.39 -19.43 28.13
C ALA A 247 -0.03 -19.96 28.59
N VAL A 248 0.69 -19.15 29.36
CA VAL A 248 2.03 -19.47 29.89
C VAL A 248 1.91 -19.77 31.38
N THR A 249 2.47 -20.90 31.82
CA THR A 249 2.69 -21.16 33.24
C THR A 249 4.17 -21.07 33.54
N VAL A 250 4.58 -20.11 34.37
CA VAL A 250 5.96 -20.00 34.85
C VAL A 250 6.13 -20.87 36.08
N THR A 251 7.16 -21.71 36.08
CA THR A 251 7.55 -22.59 37.20
C THR A 251 8.81 -22.04 37.88
N ALA A 252 8.91 -22.31 39.19
CA ALA A 252 10.06 -21.93 40.01
C ALA A 252 11.26 -22.83 39.74
#